data_AF-A0A0R2SB15-F1
#
_entry.id   AF-A0A0R2SB15-F1
#
_cell.length_a   1.000
_cell.length_b   1.000
_cell.length_c   1.000
_cell.angle_alpha   90.00
_cell.angle_beta   90.00
_cell.angle_gamma   90.00
#
_symmetry.space_group_name_H-M   'P 1'
#
loop_
_entity.id
_entity.type
_entity.pdbx_description
1 polymer ?
#
loop_
_entity_poly.entity_id
_entity_poly.type
_entity_poly.pdbx_seq_one_letter_code
_entity_poly.pdbx_strand_id
1 'polypeptide(L)'
;MALAIGSESLPEQDWHSDRYYNVVLIVLCLAALLVIQTLLQSFARFMDMTSVIVFFIGPFLALLNHRAIFSDEIPKDKQPGRIIRIWSIVSIVSLFLLMVVYCYYRLFVSG
;
A
#
# COMPACT_ATOMS: atom_id res chain seq x y z
N MET A 1 -9.85 7.17 -65.91
CA MET A 1 -9.01 6.03 -65.52
C MET A 1 -8.33 6.39 -64.22
N ALA A 2 -8.73 5.73 -63.12
CA ALA A 2 -8.05 5.68 -61.82
C ALA A 2 -7.84 7.04 -61.07
N LEU A 3 -8.14 7.24 -59.80
CA LEU A 3 -8.51 6.35 -58.71
C LEU A 3 -9.03 7.25 -57.58
N ALA A 4 -10.31 7.10 -57.23
CA ALA A 4 -10.90 7.62 -56.01
C ALA A 4 -10.51 6.69 -54.84
N ILE A 5 -9.24 6.68 -54.45
CA ILE A 5 -8.78 6.00 -53.22
C ILE A 5 -8.64 7.08 -52.15
N GLY A 6 -9.67 7.26 -51.34
CA GLY A 6 -9.64 8.20 -50.22
C GLY A 6 -10.98 8.50 -49.57
N SER A 7 -12.08 7.89 -50.03
CA SER A 7 -13.42 8.07 -49.45
C SER A 7 -13.90 6.86 -48.66
N GLU A 8 -13.01 6.01 -48.16
CA GLU A 8 -13.40 5.01 -47.17
C GLU A 8 -13.60 5.76 -45.84
N SER A 9 -14.76 6.42 -45.74
CA SER A 9 -15.31 6.88 -44.48
C SER A 9 -15.30 5.68 -43.56
N LEU A 10 -14.44 5.75 -42.53
CA LEU A 10 -14.44 4.80 -41.43
C LEU A 10 -15.90 4.56 -41.02
N PRO A 11 -16.31 3.30 -40.81
CA PRO A 11 -17.71 3.00 -40.49
C PRO A 11 -18.14 3.93 -39.35
N GLU A 12 -19.18 4.76 -39.60
CA GLU A 12 -19.81 5.49 -38.51
C GLU A 12 -20.31 4.43 -37.54
N GLN A 13 -19.61 4.32 -36.43
CA GLN A 13 -19.89 3.37 -35.38
C GLN A 13 -21.12 3.90 -34.66
N ASP A 14 -22.29 3.54 -35.18
CA ASP A 14 -23.59 3.92 -34.64
C ASP A 14 -23.81 3.18 -33.32
N TRP A 15 -23.30 3.74 -32.21
CA TRP A 15 -23.58 3.27 -30.85
C TRP A 15 -25.04 3.56 -30.44
N HIS A 16 -26.01 3.34 -31.33
CA HIS A 16 -27.45 3.49 -31.06
C HIS A 16 -27.98 2.28 -30.29
N SER A 17 -27.57 2.22 -29.03
CA SER A 17 -28.22 1.42 -28.01
C SER A 17 -28.07 2.12 -26.65
N ASP A 18 -28.44 3.40 -26.59
CA ASP A 18 -28.32 4.25 -25.39
C ASP A 18 -28.85 3.55 -24.13
N ARG A 19 -29.96 2.83 -24.26
CA ARG A 19 -30.54 2.09 -23.13
C ARG A 19 -29.63 0.94 -22.67
N TYR A 20 -29.10 0.13 -23.57
CA TYR A 20 -28.26 -1.01 -23.21
C TYR A 20 -26.90 -0.57 -22.71
N TYR A 21 -26.30 0.45 -23.35
CA TYR A 21 -25.07 1.07 -22.89
C TYR A 21 -25.23 1.63 -21.46
N ASN A 22 -26.30 2.38 -21.21
CA ASN A 22 -26.58 2.93 -19.88
C ASN A 22 -26.88 1.84 -18.85
N VAL A 23 -27.61 0.78 -19.21
CA VAL A 23 -27.87 -0.35 -18.32
C VAL A 23 -26.56 -1.07 -17.96
N VAL A 24 -25.68 -1.33 -18.94
CA VAL A 24 -24.37 -1.96 -18.67
C VAL A 24 -23.51 -1.07 -17.77
N LEU A 25 -23.51 0.25 -17.98
CA LEU A 25 -22.80 1.19 -17.10
C LEU A 25 -23.35 1.18 -15.67
N ILE A 26 -24.68 1.18 -15.50
CA ILE A 26 -25.31 1.12 -14.17
C ILE A 26 -24.93 -0.20 -13.48
N VAL A 27 -25.02 -1.33 -14.18
CA VAL A 27 -24.64 -2.65 -13.65
C VAL A 27 -23.17 -2.66 -13.27
N LEU A 28 -22.29 -2.11 -14.09
CA LEU A 28 -20.85 -2.03 -13.82
C LEU A 28 -20.56 -1.18 -12.58
N CYS A 29 -21.18 -0.01 -12.45
CA CYS A 29 -21.07 0.83 -11.26
C CYS A 29 -21.55 0.11 -10.00
N LEU A 30 -22.70 -0.55 -10.05
CA LEU A 30 -23.23 -1.32 -8.92
C LEU A 30 -22.34 -2.50 -8.55
N ALA A 31 -21.82 -3.22 -9.54
CA ALA A 31 -20.88 -4.32 -9.32
C ALA A 31 -19.57 -3.82 -8.70
N ALA A 32 -19.02 -2.70 -9.17
CA ALA A 32 -17.83 -2.08 -8.59
C ALA A 32 -18.08 -1.63 -7.15
N LEU A 33 -19.22 -1.00 -6.86
CA LEU A 33 -19.61 -0.61 -5.51
C LEU A 33 -19.75 -1.84 -4.59
N LEU A 34 -20.32 -2.94 -5.08
CA LEU A 34 -20.45 -4.19 -4.34
C LEU A 34 -19.07 -4.80 -4.03
N VAL A 35 -18.18 -4.82 -5.01
CA VAL A 35 -16.78 -5.28 -4.84
C VAL A 35 -16.09 -4.41 -3.81
N ILE A 36 -16.16 -3.08 -3.93
CA ILE A 36 -15.57 -2.16 -2.96
C ILE A 36 -16.18 -2.43 -1.58
N GLN A 37 -17.49 -2.51 -1.42
CA GLN A 37 -18.10 -2.71 -0.11
C GLN A 37 -17.70 -4.04 0.54
N THR A 38 -17.67 -5.13 -0.23
CA THR A 38 -17.36 -6.48 0.27
C THR A 38 -15.87 -6.70 0.56
N LEU A 39 -15.00 -6.19 -0.32
CA LEU A 39 -13.55 -6.34 -0.19
C LEU A 39 -12.94 -5.26 0.70
N LEU A 40 -13.45 -4.03 0.73
CA LEU A 40 -12.88 -2.97 1.56
C LEU A 40 -13.07 -3.27 3.06
N GLN A 41 -14.21 -3.83 3.47
CA GLN A 41 -14.41 -4.20 4.88
C GLN A 41 -13.55 -5.37 5.36
N SER A 42 -13.27 -6.34 4.48
CA SER A 42 -12.36 -7.45 4.78
C SER A 42 -10.91 -7.00 4.72
N PHE A 43 -10.57 -6.15 3.75
CA PHE A 43 -9.25 -5.55 3.60
C PHE A 43 -8.90 -4.59 4.75
N ALA A 44 -9.85 -3.78 5.23
CA ALA A 44 -9.64 -2.90 6.38
C ALA A 44 -9.29 -3.73 7.64
N ARG A 45 -10.04 -4.80 7.91
CA ARG A 45 -9.74 -5.72 9.02
C ARG A 45 -8.38 -6.41 8.86
N PHE A 46 -8.02 -6.79 7.65
CA PHE A 46 -6.70 -7.36 7.35
C PHE A 46 -5.57 -6.34 7.57
N MET A 47 -5.76 -5.11 7.10
CA MET A 47 -4.80 -4.02 7.31
C MET A 47 -4.66 -3.67 8.79
N ASP A 48 -5.75 -3.68 9.56
CA ASP A 48 -5.71 -3.48 11.00
C ASP A 48 -4.85 -4.54 11.68
N MET A 49 -5.07 -5.83 11.39
CA MET A 49 -4.24 -6.91 11.93
C MET A 49 -2.78 -6.77 11.51
N THR A 50 -2.53 -6.53 10.23
CA THR A 50 -1.18 -6.37 9.68
C THR A 50 -0.46 -5.18 10.35
N SER A 51 -1.16 -4.07 10.56
CA SER A 51 -0.59 -2.89 11.21
C SER A 51 -0.19 -3.18 12.66
N VAL A 52 -1.01 -3.90 13.43
CA VAL A 52 -0.62 -4.35 14.78
C VAL A 52 0.67 -5.16 14.71
N ILE A 53 0.72 -6.15 13.82
CA ILE A 53 1.89 -7.01 13.66
C ILE A 53 3.12 -6.18 13.30
N VAL A 54 3.02 -5.29 12.31
CA VAL A 54 4.15 -4.48 11.82
C VAL A 54 4.63 -3.45 12.85
N PHE A 55 3.72 -2.74 13.53
CA PHE A 55 4.11 -1.76 14.55
C PHE A 55 4.77 -2.42 15.76
N PHE A 56 4.40 -3.67 16.08
CA PHE A 56 5.10 -4.44 17.11
C PHE A 56 6.43 -4.99 16.60
N ILE A 57 6.44 -5.72 15.47
CA ILE A 57 7.63 -6.42 14.99
C ILE A 57 8.72 -5.45 14.51
N GLY A 58 8.35 -4.35 13.84
CA GLY A 58 9.25 -3.36 13.25
C GLY A 58 10.36 -2.86 14.19
N PRO A 59 10.05 -2.30 15.38
CA PRO A 59 11.07 -1.82 16.31
C PRO A 59 12.01 -2.94 16.80
N PHE A 60 11.51 -4.16 17.01
CA PHE A 60 12.37 -5.29 17.40
C PHE A 60 13.30 -5.71 16.28
N LEU A 61 12.81 -5.77 15.03
CA LEU A 61 13.67 -6.04 13.87
C LEU A 61 14.74 -4.96 13.70
N ALA A 62 14.39 -3.69 13.87
CA ALA A 62 15.36 -2.60 13.81
C ALA A 62 16.44 -2.72 14.91
N LEU A 63 16.04 -3.07 16.13
CA LEU A 63 16.95 -3.30 17.24
C LEU A 63 17.87 -4.49 16.98
N LEU A 64 17.33 -5.63 16.53
CA LEU A 64 18.12 -6.81 16.20
C LEU A 64 19.08 -6.54 15.04
N ASN A 65 18.63 -5.83 14.01
CA ASN A 65 19.49 -5.45 12.88
C ASN A 65 20.64 -4.56 13.33
N HIS A 66 20.38 -3.56 14.18
CA HIS A 66 21.42 -2.74 14.77
C HIS A 66 22.42 -3.55 15.60
N ARG A 67 21.93 -4.49 16.43
CA ARG A 67 22.82 -5.35 17.22
C ARG A 67 23.66 -6.29 16.35
N ALA A 68 23.07 -6.85 15.30
CA ALA A 68 23.76 -7.75 14.37
C ALA A 68 24.89 -7.03 13.63
N ILE A 69 24.63 -5.85 13.06
CA ILE A 69 25.63 -5.14 12.24
C ILE A 69 26.78 -4.56 13.08
N PHE A 70 26.54 -4.26 14.35
CA PHE A 70 27.56 -3.75 15.28
C PHE A 70 28.11 -4.82 16.23
N SER A 71 27.75 -6.09 16.03
CA SER A 71 28.25 -7.25 16.78
C SER A 71 29.77 -7.40 16.61
N ASP A 72 30.38 -8.18 17.52
CA ASP A 72 31.80 -8.52 17.47
C ASP A 72 32.13 -9.49 16.33
N GLU A 73 31.13 -10.16 15.76
CA GLU A 73 31.27 -11.02 14.57
C GLU A 73 31.56 -10.22 13.28
N ILE A 74 31.22 -8.92 13.25
CA ILE A 74 31.45 -8.05 12.10
C ILE A 74 32.74 -7.23 12.32
N PRO A 75 33.77 -7.39 11.46
CA PRO A 75 35.00 -6.61 11.54
C PRO A 75 34.73 -5.09 11.58
N LYS A 76 35.45 -4.36 12.45
CA LYS A 76 35.19 -2.93 12.73
C LYS A 76 35.33 -2.04 11.49
N ASP A 77 36.20 -2.41 10.55
CA ASP A 77 36.41 -1.76 9.25
C ASP A 77 35.21 -1.92 8.30
N LYS A 78 34.38 -2.95 8.50
CA LYS A 78 33.15 -3.20 7.73
C LYS A 78 31.89 -2.66 8.42
N GLN A 79 31.99 -2.21 9.67
CA GLN A 79 30.85 -1.63 10.38
C GLN A 79 30.50 -0.25 9.79
N PRO A 80 29.19 0.09 9.69
CA PRO A 80 28.78 1.40 9.21
C PRO A 80 29.35 2.55 10.05
N GLY A 81 29.65 3.68 9.40
CA GLY A 81 30.18 4.87 10.06
C GLY A 81 29.23 5.47 11.10
N ARG A 82 29.77 6.39 11.90
CA ARG A 82 29.08 7.01 13.06
C ARG A 82 27.73 7.65 12.71
N ILE A 83 27.62 8.27 11.53
CA ILE A 83 26.37 8.89 11.06
C ILE A 83 25.27 7.84 10.92
N ILE A 84 25.56 6.72 10.24
CA ILE A 84 24.59 5.63 10.05
C ILE A 84 24.23 4.96 11.37
N ARG A 85 25.19 4.85 12.31
CA ARG A 85 24.90 4.37 13.67
C ARG A 85 23.88 5.26 14.37
N ILE A 86 24.06 6.59 14.33
CA ILE A 86 23.11 7.54 14.93
C ILE A 86 21.75 7.45 14.26
N TRP A 87 21.72 7.43 12.92
CA TRP A 87 20.48 7.25 12.15
C TRP A 87 19.74 5.97 12.53
N SER A 88 20.46 4.86 12.69
CA SER A 88 19.87 3.60 13.13
C SER A 88 19.25 3.70 14.53
N ILE A 89 19.92 4.35 15.48
CA ILE A 89 19.38 4.58 16.83
C ILE A 89 18.13 5.47 16.77
N VAL A 90 18.17 6.57 16.01
CA VAL A 90 17.02 7.47 15.82
C VAL A 90 15.83 6.72 15.23
N SER A 91 16.05 5.85 14.25
CA SER A 91 14.99 5.01 13.67
C SER A 91 14.41 4.04 14.69
N ILE A 92 15.24 3.39 15.50
CA ILE A 92 14.76 2.48 16.57
C ILE A 92 13.88 3.25 17.55
N VAL A 93 14.36 4.38 18.05
CA VAL A 93 13.60 5.22 19.01
C VAL A 93 12.29 5.68 18.39
N SER A 94 12.32 6.14 17.13
CA SER A 94 11.12 6.56 16.40
C SER A 94 10.12 5.42 16.22
N LEU A 95 10.58 4.21 15.89
CA LEU A 95 9.71 3.03 15.72
C LEU A 95 9.07 2.59 17.04
N PHE A 96 9.82 2.60 18.14
CA PHE A 96 9.26 2.33 19.47
C PHE A 96 8.27 3.41 19.89
N LEU A 97 8.55 4.69 19.60
CA LEU A 97 7.62 5.79 19.87
C LEU A 97 6.32 5.59 19.07
N LEU A 98 6.42 5.28 17.77
CA LEU A 98 5.25 5.00 16.94
C LEU A 98 4.46 3.79 17.44
N MET A 99 5.13 2.73 17.91
CA MET A 99 4.47 1.58 18.52
C MET A 99 3.66 1.99 19.76
N VAL A 100 4.23 2.81 20.64
CA VAL A 100 3.53 3.30 21.85
C VAL A 100 2.35 4.19 21.48
N VAL A 101 2.54 5.14 20.55
CA VAL A 101 1.46 6.02 20.06
C VAL A 101 0.33 5.18 19.44
N TYR A 102 0.68 4.22 18.59
CA TYR A 102 -0.29 3.32 17.98
C TYR A 102 -1.07 2.52 19.04
N CYS A 103 -0.37 1.97 20.04
CA CYS A 103 -0.99 1.25 21.14
C CYS A 103 -1.95 2.14 21.95
N TYR A 104 -1.55 3.39 22.23
CA TYR A 104 -2.40 4.37 22.90
C TYR A 104 -3.69 4.64 22.13
N TYR A 105 -3.60 4.98 20.84
CA TYR A 105 -4.79 5.23 20.02
C TYR A 105 -5.69 4.00 19.92
N ARG A 106 -5.11 2.82 19.75
CA ARG A 106 -5.88 1.60 19.59
C ARG A 106 -6.60 1.16 20.87
N LEU A 107 -5.99 1.37 22.04
CA LEU A 107 -6.58 0.93 23.31
C LEU A 107 -7.52 1.96 23.95
N PHE A 108 -7.27 3.26 23.76
CA PHE A 108 -7.98 4.31 24.49
C PHE A 108 -8.86 5.20 23.61
N VAL A 109 -8.65 5.22 22.30
CA VAL A 109 -9.41 6.09 21.37
C VAL A 109 -10.32 5.28 20.45
N SER A 110 -9.85 4.14 19.95
CA SER A 110 -10.63 3.22 19.10
C SER A 110 -11.15 1.98 19.82
N GLY A 111 -10.95 1.89 21.14
CA GLY A 111 -11.45 0.82 22.01
C GLY A 111 -12.89 1.01 22.45
#